data_AF-W9Z592-F1
#
_entry.id   AF-W9Z592-F1
#
_cell.length_a   1.000
_cell.length_b   1.000
_cell.length_c   1.000
_cell.angle_alpha   90.00
_cell.angle_beta   90.00
_cell.angle_gamma   90.00
#
_symmetry.space_group_name_H-M   'P 1'
#
loop_
_entity.id
_entity.type
_entity.pdbx_description
1 polymer ?
#
loop_
_entity_poly.entity_id
_entity_poly.type
_entity_poly.pdbx_seq_one_letter_code
_entity_poly.pdbx_strand_id
1 'polypeptide(L)'
;MDSAKETFHKVIHPSMDPSKNTQQPASTGLERDLEPKPQKVHLPSEGEDIVYTPSDKLAGKKALITGGDSGIGRAVAILFAMEGATVAI
;
A
#
# COMPACT_ATOMS: atom_id res chain seq x y z
N MET A 1 -30.86 35.77 -14.46
CA MET A 1 -29.60 35.78 -13.68
C MET A 1 -29.08 34.38 -13.84
N ASP A 2 -28.41 34.10 -14.96
CA ASP A 2 -28.21 32.72 -15.37
C ASP A 2 -26.81 32.47 -15.89
N SER A 3 -26.18 31.53 -15.20
CA SER A 3 -25.12 30.65 -15.67
C SER A 3 -23.71 31.25 -15.78
N ALA A 4 -23.04 31.33 -14.64
CA ALA A 4 -21.59 31.21 -14.58
C ALA A 4 -21.18 29.85 -15.20
N LYS A 5 -20.47 29.91 -16.32
CA LYS A 5 -19.84 28.74 -16.94
C LYS A 5 -18.62 28.35 -16.11
N GLU A 6 -18.72 27.23 -15.41
CA GLU A 6 -17.65 26.64 -14.61
C GLU A 6 -16.73 25.85 -15.55
N THR A 7 -15.50 26.35 -15.72
CA THR A 7 -14.47 25.80 -16.60
C THR A 7 -13.80 24.59 -15.94
N PHE A 8 -14.36 23.38 -16.15
CA PHE A 8 -13.71 22.14 -15.76
C PHE A 8 -12.47 21.87 -16.63
N HIS A 9 -11.29 22.13 -16.09
CA HIS A 9 -10.03 21.66 -16.67
C HIS A 9 -9.95 20.15 -16.49
N LYS A 10 -10.10 19.42 -17.59
CA LYS A 10 -9.84 17.97 -17.66
C LYS A 10 -8.35 17.74 -17.39
N VAL A 11 -8.00 17.39 -16.16
CA VAL A 11 -6.68 16.88 -15.82
C VAL A 11 -6.51 15.55 -16.57
N ILE A 12 -5.67 15.56 -17.62
CA ILE A 12 -5.33 14.36 -18.37
C ILE A 12 -4.29 13.60 -17.53
N HIS A 13 -4.72 12.48 -16.95
CA HIS A 13 -3.80 11.52 -16.35
C HIS A 13 -3.00 10.82 -17.47
N PRO A 14 -1.66 10.65 -17.32
CA PRO A 14 -0.87 9.91 -18.29
C PRO A 14 -1.39 8.47 -18.42
N SER A 15 -1.40 7.97 -19.64
CA SER A 15 -1.94 6.66 -20.02
C SER A 15 -1.33 5.54 -19.18
N MET A 16 -2.16 4.90 -18.37
CA MET A 16 -1.84 3.60 -17.77
C MET A 16 -1.57 2.59 -18.90
N ASP A 17 -0.42 1.94 -18.83
CA ASP A 17 -0.05 0.84 -19.72
C ASP A 17 -1.05 -0.32 -19.56
N PRO A 18 -1.80 -0.69 -20.60
CA PRO A 18 -2.80 -1.76 -20.53
C PRO A 18 -2.20 -3.16 -20.33
N SER A 19 -0.88 -3.32 -20.39
CA SER A 19 -0.19 -4.58 -20.09
C SER A 19 0.04 -4.82 -18.59
N LYS A 20 -0.03 -3.76 -17.76
CA LYS A 20 -0.07 -3.92 -16.31
C LYS A 20 -1.50 -4.27 -15.92
N ASN A 21 -1.70 -5.53 -15.56
CA ASN A 21 -2.93 -6.06 -14.98
C ASN A 21 -3.24 -5.30 -13.68
N THR A 22 -3.88 -4.13 -13.79
CA THR A 22 -4.54 -3.44 -12.68
C THR A 22 -5.77 -4.27 -12.32
N GLN A 23 -5.54 -5.39 -11.62
CA GLN A 23 -6.63 -6.08 -10.93
C GLN A 23 -7.13 -5.14 -9.85
N GLN A 24 -8.15 -4.38 -10.21
CA GLN A 24 -9.06 -3.79 -9.25
C GLN A 24 -10.05 -4.92 -8.94
N PRO A 25 -9.90 -5.66 -7.82
CA PRO A 25 -10.84 -6.73 -7.51
C PRO A 25 -12.25 -6.13 -7.44
N ALA A 26 -13.21 -6.84 -8.04
CA ALA A 26 -14.57 -6.37 -8.23
C ALA A 26 -15.35 -6.12 -6.92
N SER A 27 -14.78 -6.48 -5.76
CA SER A 27 -15.29 -6.15 -4.45
C SER A 27 -14.21 -6.36 -3.37
N THR A 28 -14.39 -5.71 -2.23
CA THR A 28 -13.62 -5.95 -1.00
C THR A 28 -13.80 -7.41 -0.54
N GLY A 29 -12.77 -8.25 -0.68
CA GLY A 29 -12.73 -9.61 -0.15
C GLY A 29 -11.82 -9.72 1.08
N LEU A 30 -11.90 -10.83 1.82
CA LEU A 30 -10.97 -11.10 2.92
C LEU A 30 -9.58 -11.37 2.33
N GLU A 31 -8.51 -10.78 2.91
CA GLU A 31 -7.14 -10.95 2.39
C GLU A 31 -6.75 -12.42 2.19
N ARG A 32 -7.21 -13.29 3.10
CA ARG A 32 -6.98 -14.73 3.08
C ARG A 32 -7.51 -15.41 1.80
N ASP A 33 -8.50 -14.82 1.15
CA ASP A 33 -9.14 -15.35 -0.05
C ASP A 33 -8.58 -14.71 -1.35
N LEU A 34 -7.68 -13.72 -1.24
CA LEU A 34 -7.07 -13.07 -2.41
C LEU A 34 -6.06 -13.97 -3.10
N GLU A 35 -6.19 -14.09 -4.42
CA GLU A 35 -5.20 -14.69 -5.31
C GLU A 35 -4.96 -13.75 -6.50
N PRO A 36 -3.75 -13.18 -6.66
CA PRO A 36 -2.57 -13.39 -5.82
C PRO A 36 -2.69 -12.74 -4.43
N LYS A 37 -1.94 -13.27 -3.46
CA LYS A 37 -1.81 -12.67 -2.13
C LYS A 37 -1.14 -11.29 -2.23
N PRO A 38 -1.54 -10.30 -1.41
CA PRO A 38 -0.87 -9.00 -1.39
C PRO A 38 0.56 -9.15 -0.87
N GLN A 39 1.48 -8.38 -1.45
CA GLN A 39 2.85 -8.25 -0.95
C GLN A 39 2.91 -7.27 0.22
N LYS A 40 3.81 -7.52 1.18
CA LYS A 40 3.93 -6.71 2.42
C LYS A 40 5.27 -5.99 2.57
N VAL A 41 6.34 -6.58 2.03
CA VAL A 41 7.72 -6.11 2.22
C VAL A 41 8.44 -5.82 0.90
N HIS A 42 7.85 -6.20 -0.23
CA HIS A 42 8.42 -5.94 -1.54
C HIS A 42 7.99 -4.54 -1.98
N LEU A 43 8.96 -3.74 -2.40
CA LEU A 43 8.75 -2.42 -2.95
C LEU A 43 8.81 -2.51 -4.48
N PRO A 44 7.91 -1.82 -5.19
CA PRO A 44 7.99 -1.72 -6.63
C PRO A 44 9.28 -0.98 -7.00
N SER A 45 10.11 -1.60 -7.84
CA SER A 45 11.28 -0.96 -8.44
C SER A 45 11.29 -1.15 -9.96
N GLU A 46 12.02 -0.29 -10.66
CA GLU A 46 12.18 -0.39 -12.12
C GLU A 46 13.03 -1.63 -12.46
N GLY A 47 12.38 -2.78 -12.61
CA GLY A 47 12.99 -4.03 -13.08
C GLY A 47 12.65 -5.24 -12.22
N GLU A 48 12.93 -5.16 -10.92
CA GLU A 48 12.71 -6.28 -9.99
C GLU A 48 12.05 -5.81 -8.68
N ASP A 49 11.21 -6.65 -8.09
CA ASP A 49 10.66 -6.40 -6.77
C ASP A 49 11.79 -6.48 -5.74
N ILE A 50 12.09 -5.36 -5.07
CA ILE A 50 13.14 -5.31 -4.04
C ILE A 50 12.51 -5.53 -2.67
N VAL A 51 13.16 -6.34 -1.84
CA VAL A 51 12.77 -6.46 -0.43
C VAL A 51 13.22 -5.22 0.32
N TYR A 52 12.34 -4.67 1.16
CA TYR A 52 12.66 -3.54 2.03
C TYR A 52 13.86 -3.84 2.95
N THR A 53 14.83 -2.93 2.97
CA THR A 53 16.01 -3.01 3.85
C THR A 53 15.83 -2.03 5.02
N PRO A 54 15.76 -2.50 6.27
CA PRO A 54 15.63 -1.63 7.44
C PRO A 54 16.92 -0.85 7.72
N SER A 55 16.79 0.24 8.46
CA SER A 55 17.91 1.12 8.87
C SER A 55 17.84 1.50 10.35
N ASP A 56 17.25 0.62 11.16
CA ASP A 56 17.04 0.74 12.61
C ASP A 56 16.32 2.02 13.04
N LYS A 57 15.45 2.58 12.20
CA LYS A 57 14.77 3.86 12.47
C LYS A 57 13.88 3.81 13.71
N LEU A 58 13.41 2.63 14.09
CA LEU A 58 12.50 2.41 15.22
C LEU A 58 13.13 1.54 16.32
N ALA A 59 14.45 1.41 16.34
CA ALA A 59 15.15 0.60 17.32
C ALA A 59 14.73 0.96 18.76
N GLY A 60 14.30 -0.07 19.50
CA GLY A 60 13.89 0.05 20.90
C GLY A 60 12.55 0.75 21.13
N LYS A 61 11.81 1.10 20.08
CA LYS A 61 10.45 1.67 20.21
C LYS A 61 9.43 0.57 20.46
N LYS A 62 8.29 0.96 21.03
CA LYS A 62 7.11 0.11 21.23
C LYS A 62 5.95 0.71 20.44
N ALA A 63 5.27 -0.11 19.63
CA ALA A 63 4.15 0.32 18.81
C ALA A 63 2.91 -0.54 19.07
N LEU A 64 1.74 0.11 19.16
CA LEU A 64 0.44 -0.54 19.13
C LEU A 64 -0.21 -0.21 17.78
N ILE A 65 -0.52 -1.23 16.98
CA ILE A 65 -1.08 -1.08 15.64
C ILE A 65 -2.45 -1.75 15.60
N THR A 66 -3.51 -0.94 15.64
CA THR A 66 -4.88 -1.43 15.49
C THR A 66 -5.13 -1.89 14.06
N GLY A 67 -5.78 -3.04 13.87
CA GLY A 67 -6.03 -3.59 12.53
C GLY A 67 -4.76 -4.07 11.83
N GLY A 68 -3.75 -4.47 12.60
CA GLY A 68 -2.48 -4.99 12.09
C GLY A 68 -2.55 -6.42 11.53
N ASP A 69 -3.74 -7.02 11.49
CA ASP A 69 -3.94 -8.40 11.06
C ASP A 69 -3.95 -8.56 9.54
N SER A 70 -4.26 -7.52 8.76
CA SER A 70 -4.37 -7.60 7.31
C SER A 70 -3.97 -6.32 6.57
N GLY A 71 -3.81 -6.44 5.25
CA GLY A 71 -3.56 -5.35 4.31
C GLY A 71 -2.45 -4.40 4.75
N ILE A 72 -2.81 -3.11 4.81
CA ILE A 72 -1.89 -2.03 5.17
C ILE A 72 -1.40 -2.18 6.61
N GLY A 73 -2.29 -2.51 7.56
CA GLY A 73 -1.91 -2.64 8.96
C GLY A 73 -0.87 -3.74 9.17
N ARG A 74 -1.03 -4.89 8.50
CA ARG A 74 -0.06 -5.97 8.50
C ARG A 74 1.29 -5.55 7.89
N ALA A 75 1.27 -4.84 6.76
CA ALA A 75 2.50 -4.33 6.15
C ALA A 75 3.24 -3.38 7.11
N VAL A 76 2.52 -2.44 7.72
CA VAL A 76 3.10 -1.50 8.70
C VAL A 76 3.68 -2.24 9.91
N ALA A 77 2.96 -3.23 10.47
CA ALA A 77 3.43 -4.01 11.61
C ALA A 77 4.74 -4.77 11.31
N ILE A 78 4.82 -5.39 10.12
CA ILE A 78 6.03 -6.08 9.68
C ILE A 78 7.18 -5.08 9.52
N LEU A 79 6.98 -3.97 8.81
CA LEU A 79 8.04 -2.99 8.56
C LEU A 79 8.51 -2.30 9.85
N PHE A 80 7.61 -2.07 10.82
CA PHE A 80 7.98 -1.54 12.13
C PHE A 80 8.85 -2.52 12.93
N ALA A 81 8.50 -3.81 12.90
CA ALA A 81 9.30 -4.84 13.53
C ALA A 81 10.67 -4.98 12.85
N MET A 82 10.73 -4.90 11.51
CA MET A 82 11.98 -4.89 10.74
C MET A 82 12.89 -3.70 11.12
N GLU A 83 12.31 -2.53 11.38
CA GLU A 83 13.03 -1.33 11.86
C GLU A 83 13.40 -1.38 13.36
N GLY A 84 13.16 -2.50 14.04
CA GLY A 84 13.62 -2.74 15.42
C GLY A 84 12.61 -2.37 16.52
N ALA A 85 11.34 -2.14 16.19
CA ALA A 85 10.29 -1.91 17.18
C ALA A 85 9.73 -3.22 17.77
N THR A 86 9.33 -3.20 19.04
CA THR A 86 8.42 -4.20 19.60
C THR A 86 6.98 -3.82 19.26
N VAL A 87 6.24 -4.71 18.59
CA VAL A 87 4.91 -4.41 18.05
C VAL A 87 3.84 -5.23 18.74
N ALA A 88 2.75 -4.57 19.15
CA ALA A 88 1.48 -5.17 19.54
C ALA A 88 0.43 -4.87 18.45
N ILE A 89 -0.42 -5.85 18.16
CA ILE A 89 -1.47 -5.82 17.13
C ILE A 89 -2.82 -6.23 17.71
#